data_AF-A0AAD8YW49-F1
#
_entry.id   AF-A0AAD8YW49-F1
#
_cell.length_a   1.000
_cell.length_b   1.000
_cell.length_c   1.000
_cell.angle_alpha   90.00
_cell.angle_beta   90.00
_cell.angle_gamma   90.00
#
_symmetry.space_group_name_H-M   'P 1'
#
loop_
_entity.id
_entity.type
_entity.pdbx_description
1 polymer ?
#
loop_
_entity_poly.entity_id
_entity_poly.type
_entity_poly.pdbx_seq_one_letter_code
_entity_poly.pdbx_strand_id
1 'polypeptide(L)'
;RPVRIQEKVCLRIERAVVGWHGALRIGFTSVAPGSRTLPSLAIPDLTASEGYWAIPVPEHQCLPGSALRFWVCRSGCLRVQTGDGVTHMTRTEVNTHKPIWAMIDVYGQTNAILLIGSEKKGLFSTRRSCPVLTIDATEVSCGYDVLPTEMMSQKYPEEQAQTFPFCHNNGENT
;
A
#
# COMPACT_ATOMS: atom_id res chain seq x y z
N ARG A 1 -4.10 16.23 -6.51
CA ARG A 1 -4.90 16.56 -7.72
C ARG A 1 -5.96 15.49 -7.97
N PRO A 2 -7.05 15.80 -8.69
CA PRO A 2 -7.97 14.79 -9.17
C PRO A 2 -7.31 13.83 -10.18
N VAL A 3 -7.82 12.60 -10.24
CA VAL A 3 -7.43 11.52 -11.15
C VAL A 3 -8.60 11.23 -12.09
N ARG A 4 -8.34 10.98 -13.37
CA ARG A 4 -9.41 10.66 -14.33
C ARG A 4 -9.81 9.18 -14.22
N ILE A 5 -11.05 8.87 -14.60
CA ILE A 5 -11.47 7.46 -14.79
C ILE A 5 -10.55 6.78 -15.82
N GLN A 6 -10.14 5.55 -15.55
CA GLN A 6 -9.14 4.77 -16.30
C GLN A 6 -7.70 5.33 -16.30
N GLU A 7 -7.41 6.38 -15.54
CA GLU A 7 -6.04 6.80 -15.27
C GLU A 7 -5.45 5.87 -14.20
N LYS A 8 -4.39 5.16 -14.57
CA LYS A 8 -3.68 4.22 -13.71
C LYS A 8 -2.66 4.98 -12.90
N VAL A 9 -2.84 4.96 -11.59
CA VAL A 9 -1.87 5.47 -10.62
C VAL A 9 -0.89 4.35 -10.32
N CYS A 10 0.41 4.62 -10.49
CA CYS A 10 1.48 3.65 -10.31
C CYS A 10 2.34 4.03 -9.12
N LEU A 11 2.62 3.08 -8.24
CA LEU A 11 3.52 3.25 -7.10
C LEU A 11 4.41 2.03 -6.92
N ARG A 12 5.49 2.21 -6.16
CA ARG A 12 6.39 1.15 -5.71
C ARG A 12 6.56 1.21 -4.20
N ILE A 13 6.70 0.06 -3.58
CA ILE A 13 7.07 -0.05 -2.17
C ILE A 13 8.58 0.18 -2.09
N GLU A 14 9.00 1.23 -1.39
CA GLU A 14 10.41 1.51 -1.14
C GLU A 14 10.86 0.82 0.15
N ARG A 15 10.16 1.05 1.26
CA ARG A 15 10.57 0.50 2.54
C ARG A 15 9.47 -0.31 3.20
N ALA A 16 9.87 -1.41 3.83
CA ALA A 16 8.99 -2.25 4.63
C ALA A 16 9.65 -2.66 5.94
N VAL A 17 8.86 -3.17 6.88
CA VAL A 17 9.31 -3.68 8.18
C VAL A 17 8.71 -5.06 8.44
N VAL A 18 9.49 -5.97 9.00
CA VAL A 18 9.01 -7.34 9.23
C VAL A 18 8.13 -7.48 10.48
N GLY A 19 7.24 -8.48 10.42
CA GLY A 19 6.44 -8.96 11.54
C GLY A 19 5.19 -8.15 11.86
N TRP A 20 4.87 -7.09 11.11
CA TRP A 20 3.61 -6.37 11.28
C TRP A 20 2.54 -6.96 10.36
N HIS A 21 1.33 -7.10 10.88
CA HIS A 21 0.19 -7.53 10.07
C HIS A 21 -0.38 -6.38 9.25
N GLY A 22 -0.82 -6.71 8.04
CA GLY A 22 -1.25 -5.81 7.00
C GLY A 22 -0.10 -5.08 6.31
N ALA A 23 -0.43 -4.42 5.22
CA ALA A 23 0.50 -3.64 4.42
C ALA A 23 -0.24 -2.41 3.87
N LEU A 24 -0.20 -2.20 2.56
CA LEU A 24 -0.82 -1.06 1.91
C LEU A 24 -2.35 -1.20 1.80
N ARG A 25 -3.07 -0.09 1.97
CA ARG A 25 -4.46 0.05 1.53
C ARG A 25 -4.54 1.13 0.46
N ILE A 26 -5.25 0.85 -0.62
CA ILE A 26 -5.37 1.76 -1.76
C ILE A 26 -6.81 1.98 -2.11
N GLY A 27 -7.10 3.15 -2.68
CA GLY A 27 -8.46 3.57 -2.88
C GLY A 27 -8.62 4.83 -3.69
N PHE A 28 -9.86 5.27 -3.73
CA PHE A 28 -10.24 6.57 -4.26
C PHE A 28 -11.21 7.24 -3.30
N THR A 29 -11.30 8.55 -3.40
CA THR A 29 -12.30 9.35 -2.70
C THR A 29 -12.88 10.41 -3.62
N SER A 30 -14.15 10.75 -3.45
CA SER A 30 -14.78 11.93 -4.07
C SER A 30 -14.73 13.16 -3.16
N VAL A 31 -14.10 13.04 -1.99
CA VAL A 31 -13.86 14.13 -1.06
C VAL A 31 -12.51 14.74 -1.39
N ALA A 32 -12.46 16.05 -1.60
CA ALA A 32 -11.23 16.73 -1.92
C ALA A 32 -10.22 16.62 -0.75
N PRO A 33 -8.93 16.30 -1.02
CA PRO A 33 -7.89 16.34 -0.01
C PRO A 33 -7.71 17.78 0.48
N GLY A 34 -7.59 17.95 1.78
CA GLY A 34 -7.45 19.25 2.45
C GLY A 34 -7.14 19.06 3.93
N SER A 35 -7.16 20.14 4.71
CA SER A 35 -6.86 20.15 6.16
C SER A 35 -8.02 19.59 6.99
N ARG A 36 -8.43 18.35 6.71
CA ARG A 36 -9.42 17.62 7.50
C ARG A 36 -8.69 16.66 8.44
N THR A 37 -9.23 16.48 9.64
CA THR A 37 -8.78 15.42 10.54
C THR A 37 -9.13 14.07 9.93
N LEU A 38 -8.14 13.20 9.77
CA LEU A 38 -8.34 11.84 9.29
C LEU A 38 -8.49 10.88 10.50
N PRO A 39 -9.31 9.83 10.38
CA PRO A 39 -9.30 8.74 11.35
C PRO A 39 -7.95 8.00 11.30
N SER A 40 -7.71 7.14 12.30
CA SER A 40 -6.47 6.36 12.38
C SER A 40 -6.33 5.33 11.26
N LEU A 41 -7.44 4.79 10.75
CA LEU A 41 -7.43 3.76 9.71
C LEU A 41 -8.27 4.15 8.49
N ALA A 42 -7.79 3.83 7.29
CA ALA A 42 -8.62 3.92 6.10
C ALA A 42 -9.77 2.89 6.11
N ILE A 43 -9.50 1.68 6.61
CA ILE A 43 -10.46 0.58 6.69
C ILE A 43 -10.48 0.07 8.15
N PRO A 44 -11.65 -0.02 8.81
CA PRO A 44 -12.97 0.30 8.27
C PRO A 44 -13.31 1.81 8.34
N ASP A 45 -12.63 2.59 9.18
CA ASP A 45 -13.13 3.88 9.67
C ASP A 45 -13.42 4.90 8.56
N LEU A 46 -12.44 5.17 7.69
CA LEU A 46 -12.65 6.14 6.59
C LEU A 46 -13.65 5.61 5.56
N THR A 47 -13.57 4.32 5.23
CA THR A 47 -14.50 3.66 4.29
C THR A 47 -15.93 3.49 4.81
N ALA A 48 -16.16 3.67 6.11
CA ALA A 48 -17.51 3.71 6.68
C ALA A 48 -18.25 5.01 6.31
N SER A 49 -17.51 6.05 5.89
CA SER A 49 -18.09 7.31 5.43
C SER A 49 -18.34 7.29 3.92
N GLU A 50 -19.40 7.98 3.49
CA GLU A 50 -19.69 8.12 2.06
C GLU A 50 -18.57 8.85 1.32
N GLY A 51 -18.34 8.43 0.07
CA GLY A 51 -17.35 9.07 -0.79
C GLY A 51 -15.93 8.56 -0.59
N TYR A 52 -15.72 7.47 0.16
CA TYR A 52 -14.42 6.81 0.34
C TYR A 52 -14.52 5.33 -0.03
N TRP A 53 -13.55 4.86 -0.81
CA TRP A 53 -13.51 3.47 -1.28
C TRP A 53 -12.08 2.97 -1.25
N ALA A 54 -11.82 1.88 -0.54
CA ALA A 54 -10.49 1.31 -0.43
C ALA A 54 -10.50 -0.21 -0.32
N ILE A 55 -9.38 -0.82 -0.65
CA ILE A 55 -9.10 -2.24 -0.43
C ILE A 55 -7.71 -2.45 0.16
N PRO A 56 -7.53 -3.49 0.99
CA PRO A 56 -6.20 -3.95 1.36
C PRO A 56 -5.51 -4.58 0.15
N VAL A 57 -4.21 -4.33 0.01
CA VAL A 57 -3.34 -5.08 -0.89
C VAL A 57 -2.75 -6.25 -0.09
N PRO A 58 -2.71 -7.47 -0.63
CA PRO A 58 -2.11 -8.60 0.07
C PRO A 58 -0.66 -8.32 0.48
N GLU A 59 -0.27 -8.70 1.69
CA GLU A 59 1.06 -8.44 2.26
C GLU A 59 2.18 -8.98 1.37
N HIS A 60 2.03 -10.19 0.83
CA HIS A 60 3.00 -10.83 -0.06
C HIS A 60 3.21 -10.07 -1.40
N GLN A 61 2.33 -9.13 -1.74
CA GLN A 61 2.46 -8.25 -2.91
C GLN A 61 3.11 -6.90 -2.57
N CYS A 62 3.31 -6.62 -1.28
CA CYS A 62 3.85 -5.37 -0.74
C CYS A 62 5.28 -5.55 -0.24
N LEU A 63 6.12 -6.25 -1.00
CA LEU A 63 7.54 -6.41 -0.71
C LEU A 63 8.33 -5.19 -1.21
N PRO A 64 9.48 -4.83 -0.60
CA PRO A 64 10.35 -3.80 -1.14
C PRO A 64 10.69 -4.03 -2.62
N GLY A 65 10.61 -2.98 -3.43
CA GLY A 65 10.81 -3.05 -4.88
C GLY A 65 9.56 -3.42 -5.67
N SER A 66 8.54 -4.03 -5.06
CA SER A 66 7.29 -4.37 -5.75
C SER A 66 6.56 -3.11 -6.20
N ALA A 67 6.11 -3.12 -7.45
CA ALA A 67 5.28 -2.06 -8.01
C ALA A 67 3.86 -2.56 -8.24
N LEU A 68 2.90 -1.64 -8.09
CA LEU A 68 1.51 -1.90 -8.41
C LEU A 68 0.90 -0.68 -9.09
N ARG A 69 -0.24 -0.92 -9.75
CA ARG A 69 -1.04 0.13 -10.35
C ARG A 69 -2.51 -0.05 -10.02
N PHE A 70 -3.20 1.05 -9.78
CA PHE A 70 -4.63 1.02 -9.46
C PHE A 70 -5.39 2.13 -10.17
N TRP A 71 -6.65 1.85 -10.51
CA TRP A 71 -7.50 2.75 -11.28
C TRP A 71 -8.98 2.46 -11.07
N VAL A 72 -9.82 3.45 -11.37
CA VAL A 72 -11.27 3.27 -11.49
C VAL A 72 -11.64 2.91 -12.92
N CYS A 73 -12.42 1.84 -13.10
CA CYS A 73 -12.96 1.43 -14.40
C CYS A 73 -14.14 2.32 -14.82
N ARG A 74 -14.58 2.22 -16.08
CA ARG A 74 -15.76 2.98 -16.55
C ARG A 74 -17.03 2.64 -15.78
N SER A 75 -17.16 1.40 -15.32
CA SER A 75 -18.25 0.95 -14.46
C SER A 75 -18.15 1.44 -13.01
N GLY A 76 -17.12 2.20 -12.63
CA GLY A 76 -16.90 2.64 -11.25
C GLY A 76 -16.15 1.64 -10.37
N CYS A 77 -15.91 0.40 -10.81
CA CYS A 77 -15.15 -0.55 -10.00
C CYS A 77 -13.68 -0.12 -9.84
N LEU A 78 -13.16 -0.13 -8.60
CA LEU A 78 -11.74 0.07 -8.31
C LEU A 78 -10.98 -1.23 -8.64
N ARG A 79 -9.94 -1.12 -9.46
CA ARG A 79 -9.02 -2.22 -9.78
C ARG A 79 -7.62 -1.93 -9.30
N VAL A 80 -6.94 -2.97 -8.86
CA VAL A 80 -5.50 -2.99 -8.59
C VAL A 80 -4.86 -4.11 -9.36
N GLN A 81 -3.69 -3.84 -9.91
CA GLN A 81 -2.85 -4.84 -10.54
C GLN A 81 -1.47 -4.81 -9.91
N THR A 82 -1.06 -5.97 -9.41
CA THR A 82 0.20 -6.20 -8.71
C THR A 82 1.32 -6.57 -9.68
N GLY A 83 2.55 -6.66 -9.17
CA GLY A 83 3.75 -6.89 -9.98
C GLY A 83 3.74 -8.22 -10.74
N ASP A 84 3.06 -9.23 -10.20
CA ASP A 84 2.81 -10.53 -10.83
C ASP A 84 1.76 -10.49 -11.96
N GLY A 85 1.15 -9.32 -12.20
CA GLY A 85 0.14 -9.11 -13.23
C GLY A 85 -1.28 -9.47 -12.80
N VAL A 86 -1.48 -10.06 -11.61
CA VAL A 86 -2.81 -10.38 -11.09
C VAL A 86 -3.60 -9.09 -10.85
N THR A 87 -4.88 -9.09 -11.25
CA THR A 87 -5.76 -7.93 -11.08
C THR A 87 -6.89 -8.25 -10.11
N HIS A 88 -6.97 -7.51 -9.01
CA HIS A 88 -8.06 -7.57 -8.05
C HIS A 88 -9.02 -6.39 -8.25
N MET A 89 -10.28 -6.56 -7.83
CA MET A 89 -11.32 -5.54 -8.01
C MET A 89 -12.26 -5.47 -6.81
N THR A 90 -12.77 -4.27 -6.54
CA THR A 90 -13.85 -4.04 -5.57
C THR A 90 -15.20 -4.44 -6.12
N ARG A 91 -16.10 -4.85 -5.21
CA ARG A 91 -17.53 -4.93 -5.53
C ARG A 91 -18.20 -3.56 -5.48
N THR A 92 -17.69 -2.66 -4.65
CA THR A 92 -18.24 -1.30 -4.49
C THR A 92 -17.85 -0.41 -5.67
N GLU A 93 -18.83 0.35 -6.18
CA GLU A 93 -18.65 1.26 -7.30
C GLU A 93 -18.38 2.68 -6.82
N VAL A 94 -17.29 3.26 -7.33
CA VAL A 94 -16.94 4.66 -7.17
C VAL A 94 -17.85 5.52 -8.04
N ASN A 95 -18.35 6.62 -7.49
CA ASN A 95 -19.12 7.60 -8.27
C ASN A 95 -18.22 8.27 -9.33
N THR A 96 -18.46 7.97 -10.61
CA THR A 96 -17.64 8.43 -11.73
C THR A 96 -18.03 9.82 -12.26
N HIS A 97 -19.09 10.42 -11.73
CA HIS A 97 -19.58 11.74 -12.13
C HIS A 97 -18.96 12.89 -11.33
N LYS A 98 -18.28 12.60 -10.22
CA LYS A 98 -17.56 13.58 -9.41
C LYS A 98 -16.06 13.48 -9.67
N PRO A 99 -15.28 14.56 -9.46
CA PRO A 99 -13.83 14.44 -9.36
C PRO A 99 -13.47 13.43 -8.28
N ILE A 100 -12.47 12.60 -8.57
CA ILE A 100 -11.94 11.61 -7.61
C ILE A 100 -10.46 11.85 -7.37
N TRP A 101 -10.00 11.51 -6.18
CA TRP A 101 -8.60 11.58 -5.77
C TRP A 101 -8.12 10.19 -5.37
N ALA A 102 -6.86 9.88 -5.70
CA ALA A 102 -6.23 8.66 -5.21
C ALA A 102 -6.07 8.76 -3.69
N MET A 103 -6.37 7.67 -3.00
CA MET A 103 -6.23 7.51 -1.57
C MET A 103 -5.27 6.36 -1.31
N ILE A 104 -4.25 6.60 -0.49
CA ILE A 104 -3.21 5.62 -0.16
C ILE A 104 -3.00 5.72 1.34
N ASP A 105 -3.18 4.59 2.03
CA ASP A 105 -2.92 4.45 3.46
C ASP A 105 -1.75 3.49 3.63
N VAL A 106 -0.64 4.03 4.15
CA VAL A 106 0.61 3.32 4.39
C VAL A 106 0.53 2.75 5.80
N TYR A 107 0.41 1.43 5.87
CA TYR A 107 0.07 0.72 7.10
C TYR A 107 0.88 -0.58 7.25
N GLY A 108 0.93 -1.10 8.47
CA GLY A 108 1.46 -2.41 8.81
C GLY A 108 2.92 -2.53 8.43
N GLN A 109 3.26 -3.54 7.61
CA GLN A 109 4.64 -3.74 7.17
C GLN A 109 5.13 -2.70 6.17
N THR A 110 4.26 -1.88 5.54
CA THR A 110 4.73 -0.88 4.57
C THR A 110 5.13 0.40 5.29
N ASN A 111 6.37 0.87 5.10
CA ASN A 111 6.88 2.09 5.73
C ASN A 111 6.95 3.26 4.74
N ALA A 112 7.43 3.02 3.52
CA ALA A 112 7.56 4.06 2.52
C ALA A 112 7.17 3.57 1.12
N ILE A 113 6.56 4.46 0.36
CA ILE A 113 6.19 4.23 -1.04
C ILE A 113 6.68 5.37 -1.92
N LEU A 114 7.01 5.05 -3.16
CA LEU A 114 7.30 6.02 -4.21
C LEU A 114 6.13 6.07 -5.18
N LEU A 115 5.56 7.26 -5.37
CA LEU A 115 4.61 7.49 -6.44
C LEU A 115 5.37 7.64 -7.76
N ILE A 116 5.38 6.58 -8.57
CA ILE A 116 6.08 6.54 -9.86
C ILE A 116 5.45 7.53 -10.83
N GLY A 117 4.12 7.60 -10.86
CA GLY A 117 3.38 8.51 -11.74
C GLY A 117 2.00 7.96 -12.08
N SER A 118 1.44 8.45 -13.19
CA SER A 118 0.15 7.96 -13.65
C SER A 118 0.00 8.03 -15.17
N GLU A 119 -0.61 7.02 -15.77
CA GLU A 119 -0.87 6.94 -17.20
C GLU A 119 -2.35 6.74 -17.53
N LYS A 120 -2.82 7.36 -18.62
CA LYS A 120 -4.10 7.04 -19.23
C LYS A 120 -3.89 6.77 -20.71
N LYS A 121 -4.13 5.52 -21.12
CA LYS A 121 -4.10 5.11 -22.53
C LYS A 121 -5.37 5.57 -23.22
N GLY A 122 -5.22 6.42 -24.23
CA GLY A 122 -6.26 6.76 -25.20
C GLY A 122 -6.10 5.97 -26.49
N LEU A 123 -6.97 6.24 -27.46
CA LEU A 123 -7.00 5.51 -28.73
C LEU A 123 -5.74 5.74 -29.58
N PHE A 124 -5.19 6.96 -29.54
CA PHE A 124 -4.03 7.37 -30.37
C PHE A 124 -2.87 7.94 -29.56
N SER A 125 -2.98 8.02 -28.24
CA SER A 125 -1.94 8.61 -27.39
C SER A 125 -2.01 8.09 -25.96
N THR A 126 -0.88 8.11 -25.27
CA THR A 126 -0.83 7.89 -23.82
C THR A 126 -0.61 9.22 -23.14
N ARG A 127 -1.57 9.66 -22.32
CA ARG A 127 -1.39 10.85 -21.47
C ARG A 127 -0.75 10.44 -20.16
N ARG A 128 0.33 11.13 -19.79
CA ARG A 128 0.97 11.03 -18.48
C ARG A 128 0.75 12.34 -17.75
N SER A 129 0.14 12.28 -16.57
CA SER A 129 -0.17 13.49 -15.77
C SER A 129 1.03 13.98 -14.95
N CYS A 130 2.00 13.10 -14.72
CA CYS A 130 3.32 13.39 -14.14
C CYS A 130 4.36 12.60 -14.96
N PRO A 131 5.56 13.13 -15.25
CA PRO A 131 6.63 12.31 -15.79
C PRO A 131 6.88 11.16 -14.81
N VAL A 132 7.00 9.95 -15.37
CA VAL A 132 7.42 8.79 -14.57
C VAL A 132 8.81 9.11 -14.06
N LEU A 133 8.99 9.16 -12.73
CA LEU A 133 10.33 9.15 -12.17
C LEU A 133 10.92 7.78 -12.52
N THR A 134 11.86 7.74 -13.48
CA THR A 134 12.73 6.57 -13.71
C THR A 134 13.78 6.53 -12.61
N ILE A 135 13.32 6.37 -11.38
CA ILE A 135 14.17 5.98 -10.26
C ILE A 135 14.05 4.46 -10.23
N ASP A 136 15.07 3.77 -10.72
CA ASP A 136 15.09 2.31 -10.64
C ASP A 136 15.15 1.87 -9.17
N ALA A 137 14.57 0.69 -8.90
CA ALA A 137 14.70 0.10 -7.57
C ALA A 137 16.17 -0.29 -7.38
N THR A 138 16.80 0.26 -6.36
CA THR A 138 18.16 -0.12 -5.95
C THR A 138 18.10 -0.75 -4.58
N GLU A 139 19.10 -1.56 -4.21
CA GLU A 139 19.20 -2.12 -2.85
C GLU A 139 19.27 -1.03 -1.76
N VAL A 140 19.67 0.20 -2.13
CA VAL A 140 19.75 1.35 -1.23
C VAL A 140 18.38 2.03 -1.07
N SER A 141 17.60 2.11 -2.15
CA SER A 141 16.27 2.76 -2.13
C SER A 141 15.19 1.81 -1.61
N CYS A 142 15.27 0.54 -2.00
CA CYS A 142 14.30 -0.48 -1.68
C CYS A 142 14.87 -1.49 -0.67
N GLY A 143 14.24 -1.63 0.51
CA GLY A 143 14.69 -2.60 1.49
C GLY A 143 13.83 -2.70 2.73
N TYR A 144 14.25 -3.56 3.66
CA TYR A 144 13.63 -3.68 4.97
C TYR A 144 14.32 -2.75 5.97
N ASP A 145 13.53 -1.98 6.72
CA ASP A 145 14.00 -1.23 7.86
C ASP A 145 14.14 -2.14 9.09
N VAL A 146 15.18 -1.87 9.88
CA VAL A 146 15.29 -2.42 11.23
C VAL A 146 14.28 -1.69 12.11
N LEU A 147 13.41 -2.43 12.78
CA LEU A 147 12.46 -1.82 13.71
C LEU A 147 13.22 -1.13 14.86
N PRO A 148 12.92 0.14 15.17
CA PRO A 148 13.43 0.77 16.38
C PRO A 148 13.08 -0.06 17.61
N THR A 149 14.01 -0.16 18.56
CA THR A 149 13.85 -0.97 19.78
C THR A 149 12.57 -0.64 20.55
N GLU A 150 12.21 0.64 20.62
CA GLU A 150 10.98 1.11 21.27
C GLU A 150 9.71 0.50 20.65
N MET A 151 9.67 0.39 19.32
CA MET A 151 8.56 -0.23 18.60
C MET A 151 8.54 -1.75 18.77
N MET A 152 9.70 -2.38 18.99
CA MET A 152 9.76 -3.80 19.34
C MET A 152 9.20 -4.05 20.74
N SER A 153 9.55 -3.21 21.73
CA SER A 153 9.05 -3.33 23.10
C SER A 153 7.53 -3.11 23.21
N GLN A 154 6.95 -2.24 22.38
CA GLN A 154 5.49 -2.08 22.31
C GLN A 154 4.78 -3.29 21.73
N LYS A 155 5.43 -3.96 20.77
CA LYS A 155 4.87 -5.10 20.04
C LYS A 155 5.04 -6.42 20.78
N TYR A 156 6.16 -6.56 21.48
CA TYR A 156 6.51 -7.69 22.32
C TYR A 156 6.82 -7.14 23.73
N PRO A 157 5.78 -6.84 24.53
CA PRO A 157 6.01 -6.51 25.93
C PRO A 157 6.72 -7.70 26.60
N GLU A 158 7.78 -7.41 27.37
CA GLU A 158 8.74 -8.40 27.91
C GLU A 158 8.11 -9.56 28.71
N GLU A 159 6.81 -9.49 29.05
CA GLU A 159 6.04 -10.54 29.73
C GLU A 159 5.88 -11.85 28.92
N GLN A 160 6.19 -11.87 27.63
CA GLN A 160 6.16 -13.11 26.81
C GLN A 160 7.53 -13.81 26.68
N ALA A 161 8.58 -13.32 27.35
CA ALA A 161 9.93 -13.92 27.28
C ALA A 161 10.14 -15.16 28.19
N GLN A 162 9.10 -15.65 28.88
CA GLN A 162 9.18 -16.83 29.75
C GLN A 162 8.46 -18.05 29.18
N THR A 163 8.69 -18.41 27.91
CA THR A 163 8.56 -19.82 27.49
C THR A 163 9.39 -20.10 26.23
N PHE A 164 10.72 -20.11 26.38
CA PHE A 164 11.57 -20.83 25.44
C PHE A 164 12.09 -22.08 26.17
N PRO A 165 11.84 -23.30 25.67
CA PRO A 165 12.51 -24.47 26.21
C PRO A 165 14.01 -24.30 25.94
N PHE A 166 14.77 -24.33 27.03
CA PHE A 166 16.22 -24.47 27.04
C PHE A 166 16.70 -25.36 25.89
N CYS A 167 17.56 -24.84 25.03
CA CYS A 167 18.50 -25.67 24.30
C CYS A 167 19.36 -26.39 25.35
N HIS A 168 19.07 -27.67 25.62
CA HIS A 168 20.07 -28.54 26.22
C HIS A 168 21.17 -28.71 25.18
N ASN A 169 22.28 -28.01 25.44
CA ASN A 169 23.59 -28.41 24.96
C ASN A 169 23.80 -29.88 25.28
N ASN A 170 24.17 -30.67 24.28
CA ASN A 170 25.05 -31.82 24.48
C ASN A 170 25.93 -31.90 23.22
N GLY A 171 26.97 -31.07 23.21
CA GLY A 171 28.15 -31.29 22.39
C GLY A 171 29.09 -32.26 23.11
N GLU A 172 29.35 -33.36 22.42
CA GLU A 172 30.64 -34.07 22.29
C GLU A 172 31.24 -34.94 23.42
N ASN A 173 31.78 -36.07 22.93
CA ASN A 173 32.89 -36.91 23.40
C ASN A 173 32.64 -37.98 24.49
N THR A 174 32.38 -39.23 24.07
CA THR A 174 33.41 -40.27 23.81
C THR A 174 32.81 -41.52 23.18
#